data_AF-A0A7K8VIR5-F1
#
_entry.id   AF-A0A7K8VIR5-F1
#
_cell.length_a   1.000
_cell.length_b   1.000
_cell.length_c   1.000
_cell.angle_alpha   90.00
_cell.angle_beta   90.00
_cell.angle_gamma   90.00
#
_symmetry.space_group_name_H-M   'P 1'
#
loop_
_entity.id
_entity.type
_entity.pdbx_description
1 polymer ?
#
loop_
_entity_poly.entity_id
_entity_poly.type
_entity_poly.pdbx_seq_one_letter_code
_entity_poly.pdbx_strand_id
1 'polypeptide(L)' 'KERILEAARAKGTVTYKGVPIRLSADFSKETLQARRGWKEVFQVMKSKDLQPRLLYPAKLSFRMEGQIKCFSDKIKF' A
#
# COMPACT_ATOMS: atom_id res chain seq x y z
N LYS A 1 -15.40 3.80 1.91
CA LYS A 1 -14.26 4.59 1.37
C LYS A 1 -13.19 3.69 0.73
N GLU A 2 -12.83 2.56 1.35
CA GLU A 2 -11.80 1.63 0.84
C GLU A 2 -12.11 1.02 -0.53
N ARG A 3 -13.36 0.60 -0.80
CA ARG A 3 -13.78 0.07 -2.12
C ARG A 3 -13.51 1.03 -3.29
N ILE A 4 -13.67 2.33 -3.07
CA ILE A 4 -13.40 3.36 -4.10
C ILE A 4 -11.90 3.43 -4.40
N LEU A 5 -11.07 3.37 -3.35
CA LEU A 5 -9.61 3.37 -3.48
C LEU A 5 -9.08 2.07 -4.11
N GLU A 6 -9.76 0.95 -3.90
CA GLU A 6 -9.46 -0.32 -4.58
C GLU A 6 -9.82 -0.26 -6.06
N ALA A 7 -11.03 0.21 -6.40
CA ALA A 7 -11.45 0.39 -7.78
C ALA A 7 -10.53 1.36 -8.54
N ALA A 8 -10.13 2.47 -7.90
CA ALA A 8 -9.19 3.42 -8.47
C ALA A 8 -7.80 2.79 -8.75
N ARG A 9 -7.31 1.94 -7.83
CA ARG A 9 -6.04 1.22 -8.01
C ARG A 9 -6.11 0.16 -9.10
N ALA A 10 -7.21 -0.59 -9.18
CA ALA A 10 -7.43 -1.58 -10.22
C ALA A 10 -7.53 -0.96 -11.61
N LYS A 11 -8.15 0.23 -11.71
CA LYS A 11 -8.25 0.99 -12.96
C LYS A 11 -6.93 1.67 -13.37
N GLY A 12 -6.04 1.95 -12.41
CA GLY A 12 -4.75 2.61 -12.64
C GLY A 12 -4.90 4.13 -12.84
N THR A 13 -5.48 4.54 -13.97
CA THR A 13 -5.74 5.96 -14.29
C THR A 13 -7.21 6.28 -14.14
N VAL A 14 -7.53 7.17 -13.21
CA VAL A 14 -8.88 7.74 -13.06
C VAL A 14 -8.88 9.11 -13.72
N THR A 15 -9.87 9.41 -14.57
CA THR A 15 -10.01 10.71 -15.21
C THR A 15 -11.27 11.42 -14.71
N TYR A 16 -11.18 12.73 -14.50
CA TYR A 16 -12.31 13.60 -14.21
C TYR A 16 -12.25 14.80 -15.14
N LYS A 17 -13.30 15.01 -15.94
CA LYS A 17 -13.36 16.07 -16.96
C LYS A 17 -12.13 16.09 -17.89
N GLY A 18 -11.65 14.91 -18.29
CA GLY A 18 -10.46 14.76 -19.15
C GLY A 18 -9.11 14.90 -18.44
N VAL A 19 -9.09 15.28 -17.15
CA VAL A 19 -7.86 15.41 -16.37
C VAL A 19 -7.57 14.11 -15.60
N PRO A 20 -6.37 13.53 -15.68
CA PRO A 20 -6.00 12.39 -14.86
C PRO A 20 -5.89 12.82 -13.39
N ILE A 21 -6.62 12.13 -12.52
CA ILE A 21 -6.64 12.37 -11.08
C ILE A 21 -6.16 11.12 -10.34
N ARG A 22 -5.48 11.31 -9.21
CA ARG A 22 -5.05 10.23 -8.33
C ARG A 22 -5.86 10.28 -7.04
N LEU A 23 -6.61 9.22 -6.78
CA LEU A 23 -7.34 9.05 -5.52
C LEU A 23 -6.42 8.37 -4.50
N SER A 24 -6.19 9.05 -3.37
CA SER A 24 -5.44 8.54 -2.22
C SER A 24 -6.31 8.70 -0.97
N ALA A 25 -6.11 7.84 0.04
CA ALA A 25 -6.73 8.10 1.33
C ALA A 25 -6.05 9.31 1.98
N ASP A 26 -6.83 10.11 2.72
CA ASP A 26 -6.26 11.13 3.58
C ASP A 26 -5.64 10.46 4.81
N PHE A 27 -4.34 10.68 5.01
CA PHE A 27 -3.55 10.02 6.06
C PHE A 27 -2.98 11.08 7.00
N SER A 28 -2.97 10.80 8.31
CA SER A 28 -2.26 11.64 9.28
C SER A 28 -0.75 11.67 8.98
N LYS A 29 -0.05 12.71 9.48
CA LYS A 29 1.41 12.84 9.34
C LYS A 29 2.15 11.62 9.87
N GLU A 30 1.72 11.10 11.02
CA GLU A 30 2.28 9.88 11.63
C GLU A 30 2.08 8.65 10.71
N THR A 31 0.88 8.49 10.14
CA THR A 31 0.59 7.37 9.22
C THR A 31 1.41 7.47 7.95
N LEU A 32 1.61 8.68 7.41
CA LEU A 32 2.47 8.91 6.26
C LEU A 32 3.94 8.56 6.55
N GLN A 33 4.44 8.89 7.73
CA GLN A 33 5.80 8.56 8.14
C GLN A 33 5.98 7.04 8.27
N ALA A 34 5.06 6.34 8.92
CA ALA A 34 5.08 4.87 9.01
C ALA A 34 5.07 4.22 7.62
N ARG A 35 4.25 4.72 6.69
CA ARG A 35 4.23 4.26 5.29
C ARG A 35 5.54 4.49 4.55
N ARG A 36 6.22 5.61 4.79
CA ARG A 36 7.56 5.88 4.22
C ARG A 36 8.59 4.90 4.77
N GLY A 37 8.49 4.53 6.05
CA GLY A 37 9.36 3.51 6.66
C GLY A 37 9.31 2.15 5.95
N TRP A 38 8.15 1.81 5.38
CA TRP A 38 7.96 0.60 4.56
C TRP A 38 8.50 0.69 3.14
N LYS A 39 8.87 1.88 2.63
CA LYS A 39 9.22 2.07 1.22
C LYS A 39 10.37 1.17 0.77
N GLU A 40 11.44 1.10 1.56
CA GLU A 40 12.62 0.27 1.25
C GLU A 40 12.26 -1.22 1.28
N VAL A 41 11.60 -1.68 2.35
CA VAL A 41 11.18 -3.08 2.49
C VAL A 41 10.24 -3.49 1.36
N PHE A 42 9.31 -2.61 0.98
CA PHE A 42 8.38 -2.84 -0.12
C PHE A 42 9.10 -3.04 -1.46
N GLN A 43 10.15 -2.27 -1.75
CA GLN A 43 10.95 -2.48 -2.96
C GLN A 43 11.66 -3.83 -2.93
N VAL A 44 12.29 -4.19 -1.81
CA VAL A 44 12.99 -5.47 -1.67
C VAL A 44 12.02 -6.66 -1.84
N MET A 45 10.84 -6.60 -1.23
CA MET A 45 9.83 -7.67 -1.37
C MET A 45 9.26 -7.74 -2.79
N LYS A 46 9.15 -6.60 -3.48
CA LYS A 46 8.73 -6.56 -4.88
C LYS A 46 9.77 -7.24 -5.78
N SER A 47 11.06 -7.05 -5.52
CA SER A 47 12.15 -7.72 -6.22
C SER A 47 12.23 -9.23 -5.95
N LYS A 48 11.62 -9.71 -4.85
CA LYS A 48 11.56 -11.13 -4.48
C LYS A 48 10.23 -11.81 -4.84
N ASP A 49 9.38 -11.15 -5.63
CA ASP A 49 8.07 -11.65 -6.06
C ASP A 49 7.10 -12.04 -4.92
N LEU A 50 7.27 -11.46 -3.72
CA LEU A 50 6.45 -11.76 -2.53
C LEU A 50 5.06 -11.09 -2.55
N GLN A 51 4.69 -10.46 -3.67
CA GLN A 51 3.42 -9.75 -3.88
C GLN A 51 3.03 -8.84 -2.69
N PRO A 52 3.91 -7.90 -2.27
CA PRO A 52 3.64 -7.06 -1.12
C PRO A 52 2.44 -6.13 -1.37
N ARG A 53 1.60 -5.97 -0.35
CA ARG A 53 0.45 -5.06 -0.33
C ARG A 53 0.53 -4.18 0.92
N LEU A 54 0.30 -2.88 0.74
CA LEU A 54 0.21 -1.91 1.83
C LEU A 54 -1.26 -1.66 2.17
N LEU A 55 -1.67 -2.11 3.34
CA LEU A 55 -3.03 -2.01 3.87
C LEU A 55 -3.19 -0.77 4.74
N TYR A 56 -4.43 -0.33 4.92
CA TYR A 56 -4.77 0.79 5.78
C TYR A 56 -4.60 0.42 7.28
N PRO A 57 -4.12 1.33 8.14
CA PRO A 57 -3.57 2.65 7.85
C PRO A 57 -2.09 2.60 7.41
N ALA A 58 -1.25 1.75 8.01
CA ALA A 58 0.17 1.56 7.64
C ALA A 58 0.63 0.11 7.83
N LYS A 59 -0.24 -0.85 7.51
CA LYS A 59 0.06 -2.28 7.65
C LYS A 59 0.69 -2.82 6.37
N LEU A 60 1.73 -3.63 6.49
CA LEU A 60 2.36 -4.31 5.38
C LEU A 60 1.97 -5.79 5.38
N SER A 61 1.44 -6.26 4.27
CA SER A 61 1.15 -7.68 4.07
C SER A 61 1.92 -8.22 2.86
N PHE A 62 2.40 -9.44 2.92
CA PHE A 62 3.04 -10.11 1.78
C PHE A 62 2.78 -11.61 1.82
N ARG A 63 2.91 -12.26 0.67
CA ARG A 63 2.73 -13.71 0.52
C ARG A 63 4.09 -14.38 0.57
N MET A 64 4.26 -15.30 1.51
CA MET A 64 5.47 -16.12 1.66
C MET A 64 5.05 -17.57 1.88
N GLU A 65 5.56 -18.49 1.07
CA GLU A 65 5.32 -19.95 1.20
C GLU A 65 3.82 -20.31 1.30
N GLY A 66 2.97 -19.60 0.56
CA GLY A 66 1.52 -19.83 0.56
C GLY A 66 0.76 -19.18 1.73
N GLN A 67 1.46 -18.66 2.75
CA GLN A 67 0.86 -17.91 3.85
C GLN A 67 0.92 -16.40 3.60
N ILE A 68 -0.11 -15.67 4.05
CA ILE A 68 -0.12 -14.20 4.05
C ILE A 68 0.30 -13.75 5.45
N LYS A 69 1.46 -13.09 5.55
CA LYS A 69 1.91 -12.47 6.79
C LYS A 69 1.58 -10.98 6.77
N CYS A 70 1.15 -10.46 7.92
CA CYS A 70 0.72 -9.06 8.09
C CYS A 70 1.45 -8.44 9.27
N PHE A 71 2.05 -7.26 9.05
CA PHE A 71 2.82 -6.53 10.04
C PHE A 71 2.29 -5.10 10.16
N SER A 72 2.15 -4.61 11.37
CA SER A 72 1.66 -3.26 11.65
C SER A 72 2.75 -2.23 11.86
N ASP A 73 3.96 -2.66 12.23
CA ASP A 73 5.05 -1.75 12.60
C ASP A 73 6.41 -2.27 12.11
N LYS A 74 7.30 -1.35 11.75
CA LYS A 74 8.67 -1.67 11.30
C LYS A 74 9.53 -2.16 12.48
N ILE A 75 9.22 -1.74 13.71
CA ILE A 75 10.04 -2.06 14.91
C ILE A 75 10.01 -3.56 15.24
N LYS A 76 9.01 -4.30 14.77
CA LYS A 76 8.84 -5.75 15.01
C LYS A 76 9.05 -6.61 13.75
N PHE A 77 9.65 -6.04 12.71
CA PHE A 77 9.86 -6.72 11.41
C PHE A 77 11.24 -7.37 11.34
#